data_AF-A0A151K276-F1
#
_entry.id   AF-A0A151K276-F1
#
_cell.length_a   1.000
_cell.length_b   1.000
_cell.length_c   1.000
_cell.angle_alpha   90.00
_cell.angle_beta   90.00
_cell.angle_gamma   90.00
#
_symmetry.space_group_name_H-M   'P 1'
#
loop_
_entity.id
_entity.type
_entity.pdbx_description
1 polymer ?
#
loop_
_entity_poly.entity_id
_entity_poly.type
_entity_poly.pdbx_seq_one_letter_code
_entity_poly.pdbx_strand_id
1 'polypeptide(L)' 'KQWFHDRKLIGPTFHFSILDQFAVVVSEKAEILTKCLQKEIEKNPGEAVNTFPFIINAALDIICGNVPYF' A
#
# COMPACT_ATOMS: atom_id res chain seq x y z
N LYS A 1 12.66 20.03 20.76
CA LYS A 1 13.80 20.08 19.81
C LYS A 1 13.86 18.82 18.94
N GLN A 2 13.71 17.63 19.52
CA GLN A 2 13.72 16.33 18.80
C GLN A 2 12.74 16.26 17.60
N TRP A 3 11.45 16.50 17.81
CA TRP A 3 10.44 16.47 16.74
C TRP A 3 10.79 17.35 15.53
N PHE A 4 11.32 18.56 15.78
CA PHE A 4 11.70 19.49 14.72
C PHE A 4 12.90 18.98 13.92
N HIS A 5 13.89 18.42 14.62
CA HIS A 5 15.05 17.78 14.00
C HIS A 5 14.61 16.60 13.11
N ASP A 6 13.80 15.70 13.65
CA ASP A 6 13.39 14.48 12.95
C ASP A 6 12.50 14.80 11.74
N ARG A 7 11.57 15.74 11.88
CA ARG A 7 10.72 16.18 10.76
C ARG A 7 11.52 16.89 9.67
N LYS A 8 12.55 17.65 10.03
CA LYS A 8 13.46 18.27 9.05
C LYS A 8 14.27 17.22 8.29
N LEU A 9 14.66 16.13 8.95
CA LEU A 9 15.39 15.01 8.33
C LEU A 9 14.50 14.17 7.41
N ILE A 10 13.26 13.89 7.82
CA ILE A 10 12.31 13.03 7.09
C ILE A 10 11.58 13.79 5.96
N GLY A 11 11.34 15.10 6.09
CA GLY A 11 10.60 15.87 5.09
C GLY A 11 11.00 15.64 3.61
N PRO A 12 12.31 15.58 3.28
CA PRO A 12 12.76 15.35 1.91
C PRO A 12 12.28 14.03 1.27
N THR A 13 12.05 12.94 2.02
CA THR A 13 11.58 11.66 1.44
C THR A 13 10.15 11.73 0.91
N PHE A 14 9.39 12.76 1.26
CA PHE A 14 8.04 13.01 0.76
C PHE A 14 7.98 14.09 -0.32
N HIS A 15 9.10 14.40 -0.97
CA HIS A 15 9.14 15.26 -2.16
C HIS A 15 8.53 14.53 -3.38
N PHE A 16 7.82 15.25 -4.25
CA PHE A 16 7.08 14.65 -5.37
C PHE A 16 7.93 13.76 -6.30
N SER A 17 9.18 14.14 -6.57
CA SER A 17 10.10 13.34 -7.39
C SER A 17 10.46 11.98 -6.78
N ILE A 18 10.34 11.84 -5.45
CA ILE A 18 10.52 10.58 -4.73
C ILE A 18 9.18 9.83 -4.66
N LEU A 19 8.08 10.54 -4.41
CA LEU A 19 6.74 9.95 -4.42
C LEU A 19 6.39 9.30 -5.77
N ASP A 20 6.85 9.86 -6.88
CA ASP A 20 6.66 9.30 -8.22
C ASP A 20 7.31 7.91 -8.35
N GLN A 21 8.45 7.68 -7.69
CA GLN A 21 9.09 6.36 -7.64
C GLN A 21 8.28 5.38 -6.79
N PHE A 22 7.64 5.84 -5.71
CA PHE A 22 6.72 5.02 -4.91
C PHE A 22 5.41 4.69 -5.63
N ALA A 23 5.00 5.49 -6.62
CA ALA A 23 3.78 5.24 -7.39
C ALA A 23 3.82 3.87 -8.10
N VAL A 24 5.00 3.42 -8.53
CA VAL A 24 5.21 2.08 -9.12
C VAL A 24 4.85 1.00 -8.11
N VAL A 25 5.39 1.07 -6.89
CA VAL A 25 5.09 0.11 -5.82
C VAL A 25 3.61 0.12 -5.47
N VAL A 26 3.00 1.32 -5.36
CA VAL A 26 1.57 1.46 -5.08
C VAL A 26 0.73 0.80 -6.17
N SER A 27 1.07 1.00 -7.44
CA SER A 27 0.38 0.38 -8.58
C SER A 27 0.46 -1.14 -8.52
N GLU A 28 1.65 -1.69 -8.28
CA GLU A 28 1.84 -3.14 -8.14
C GLU A 28 1.00 -3.74 -7.00
N LYS A 29 0.97 -3.08 -5.82
CA LYS A 29 0.16 -3.57 -4.69
C LYS A 29 -1.33 -3.40 -4.93
N ALA A 30 -1.75 -2.38 -5.67
CA ALA A 30 -3.15 -2.19 -6.07
C ALA A 30 -3.64 -3.31 -7.01
N GLU A 31 -2.78 -3.81 -7.92
CA GLU A 31 -3.10 -4.96 -8.75
C GLU A 31 -3.26 -6.25 -7.92
N ILE A 32 -2.38 -6.46 -6.93
CA ILE A 32 -2.47 -7.60 -6.01
C ILE A 32 -3.76 -7.51 -5.18
N LEU A 33 -4.06 -6.34 -4.61
CA LEU A 33 -5.31 -6.07 -3.88
C LEU A 33 -6.53 -6.42 -4.73
N THR A 34 -6.55 -5.98 -5.99
CA THR A 34 -7.65 -6.28 -6.93
C THR A 34 -7.81 -7.78 -7.14
N LYS A 35 -6.71 -8.52 -7.32
CA LYS A 35 -6.73 -9.99 -7.45
C LYS A 35 -7.25 -10.68 -6.18
N CYS A 36 -6.89 -10.18 -5.00
CA CYS A 36 -7.37 -10.71 -3.73
C CYS A 36 -8.88 -10.47 -3.54
N LEU A 37 -9.36 -9.26 -3.86
CA LEU A 37 -10.78 -8.93 -3.79
C LEU A 37 -11.59 -9.76 -4.80
N GLN A 38 -11.10 -9.92 -6.02
CA GLN A 38 -11.75 -10.75 -7.05
C GLN A 38 -11.95 -12.19 -6.57
N LYS A 39 -10.93 -12.79 -5.95
CA LYS A 39 -11.03 -14.14 -5.37
C LYS A 39 -12.07 -14.23 -4.25
N GLU A 40 -12.19 -13.19 -3.42
CA GLU A 40 -13.19 -13.17 -2.34
C GLU A 40 -14.62 -13.04 -2.90
N ILE A 41 -14.80 -12.23 -3.94
CA ILE A 41 -16.08 -12.10 -4.67
C ILE A 41 -16.47 -13.43 -5.32
N GLU A 42 -15.52 -14.12 -5.96
CA GLU A 42 -15.76 -15.42 -6.59
C GLU A 42 -16.12 -16.51 -5.58
N LYS A 43 -15.58 -16.41 -4.36
CA LYS A 43 -15.87 -17.34 -3.26
C LYS A 43 -17.28 -17.16 -2.70
N ASN A 44 -17.78 -15.93 -2.61
CA ASN A 44 -19.12 -15.62 -2.10
C ASN A 44 -19.88 -14.67 -3.06
N PRO A 45 -20.38 -15.18 -4.20
CA PRO A 45 -21.01 -14.33 -5.22
C PRO A 45 -22.27 -13.63 -4.69
N GLY A 46 -22.35 -12.31 -4.87
CA GLY A 46 -23.52 -11.50 -4.48
C GLY A 46 -23.53 -11.08 -3.01
N GLU A 47 -22.57 -11.54 -2.20
CA GLU A 47 -22.40 -11.06 -0.83
C GLU A 47 -21.53 -9.81 -0.76
N ALA A 48 -21.74 -9.00 0.28
CA ALA A 48 -20.91 -7.84 0.53
C ALA A 48 -19.50 -8.26 0.99
N VAL A 49 -18.47 -7.68 0.38
CA VAL A 49 -17.08 -7.92 0.77
C VAL A 49 -16.67 -6.93 1.86
N ASN A 50 -16.17 -7.45 2.99
CA ASN A 50 -15.48 -6.62 3.97
C ASN A 50 -14.07 -6.26 3.44
N THR A 51 -13.93 -5.06 2.91
CA THR A 51 -12.67 -4.59 2.29
C THR A 51 -11.60 -4.19 3.30
N PHE A 52 -11.97 -3.89 4.54
CA PHE A 52 -11.05 -3.41 5.57
C PHE A 52 -9.78 -4.27 5.74
N PRO A 53 -9.85 -5.61 5.92
CA PRO A 53 -8.64 -6.44 6.04
C PRO A 53 -7.75 -6.40 4.79
N PHE A 54 -8.34 -6.30 3.59
CA PHE A 54 -7.59 -6.23 2.35
C PHE A 54 -6.86 -4.89 2.20
N ILE A 55 -7.51 -3.79 2.58
CA ILE A 55 -6.90 -2.45 2.54
C ILE A 55 -5.76 -2.33 3.55
N ILE A 56 -5.93 -2.85 4.78
CA ILE A 56 -4.86 -2.85 5.79
C ILE A 56 -3.64 -3.63 5.30
N ASN A 57 -3.84 -4.80 4.71
CA ASN A 57 -2.74 -5.60 4.16
C ASN A 57 -2.05 -4.89 2.99
N ALA A 58 -2.82 -4.32 2.05
CA ALA A 58 -2.26 -3.58 0.92
C ALA A 58 -1.46 -2.35 1.38
N ALA A 59 -1.96 -1.62 2.39
CA ALA A 59 -1.24 -0.49 2.98
C ALA A 59 0.08 -0.93 3.64
N LEU A 60 0.08 -2.07 4.34
CA LEU A 60 1.29 -2.65 4.92
C LEU A 60 2.30 -3.02 3.83
N ASP A 61 1.86 -3.68 2.76
CA ASP A 61 2.72 -4.07 1.64
C ASP A 61 3.31 -2.85 0.90
N ILE A 62 2.56 -1.75 0.81
CA ILE A 62 3.04 -0.48 0.24
C ILE A 62 4.13 0.13 1.15
N ILE A 63 3.89 0.21 2.46
CA ILE A 63 4.80 0.88 3.40
C ILE A 63 6.07 0.06 3.64
N CYS A 64 5.95 -1.26 3.74
CA CYS A 64 7.09 -2.15 3.93
C CYS A 64 7.85 -2.44 2.63
N GLY A 65 7.26 -2.13 1.47
CA GLY A 65 7.85 -2.43 0.17
C GLY A 65 7.97 -3.93 -0.10
N ASN A 66 7.07 -4.75 0.46
CA ASN A 66 7.11 -6.22 0.33
C ASN A 66 6.99 -6.63 -1.14
N VAL A 67 8.10 -6.97 -1.78
CA VAL A 67 8.10 -7.64 -3.09
C VAL A 67 7.85 -9.11 -2.80
N PRO A 68 6.81 -9.77 -3.35
CA PRO A 68 6.47 -11.18 -3.05
C PRO A 68 7.55 -12.21 -3.47
N TYR A 69 8.78 -11.78 -3.77
CA TYR A 69 9.90 -12.58 -4.21
C TYR A 69 11.22 -12.25 -3.48
N PHE A 70 11.19 -11.50 -2.38
CA PHE A 70 12.33 -11.32 -1.45
C PHE A 70 11.91 -11.64 -0.01
#